data_AF-A0AAW1M4Z5-F1
#
_entry.id   AF-A0AAW1M4Z5-F1
#
_cell.length_a   1.000
_cell.length_b   1.000
_cell.length_c   1.000
_cell.angle_alpha   90.00
_cell.angle_beta   90.00
_cell.angle_gamma   90.00
#
_symmetry.space_group_name_H-M   'P 1'
#
loop_
_entity.id
_entity.type
_entity.pdbx_description
1 polymer ?
#
loop_
_entity_poly.entity_id
_entity_poly.type
_entity_poly.pdbx_seq_one_letter_code
_entity_poly.pdbx_strand_id
1 'polypeptide(L)'
;MLASLGFEEGHFPFRYLGIPLNSSRLTSSMFQPLLHKLRCSISHWSSMFLSYTGRSQLINSVVFGIENFWFSSLLIPLGIMRQLNGFCKRFLWQAMEGQRKMVFKSWSSSCRPRDEGGFGIKEVFAWNKPLLLRWVCWLHFSRHNIWCRWVQAYLLRHEDVWSVQPRHNSPGSWHGILRVRDDFVSRAGSVSSATSLLISWYMADRFDVSSAYDFFRDKSRPVFWAKTVWYSLNIPRHSYISALAAQAKLATVDNICIRGLSIPNRCILCKAAAKNHQHLFFQCPVSHAVWGAILSWLRLPVRRWSLMRELRWFRVHIWERHWSSTWSRCALTATIYTVWAERNFRTFKDAERSVDCLVRAVKFFVSVRMLGFSSSLFYDEIVDCLNS
;
A
#
# COMPACT_ATOMS: atom_id res chain seq x y z
N MET A 1 -36.23 -32.48 -22.02
CA MET A 1 -35.07 -32.94 -21.23
C MET A 1 -34.88 -32.14 -19.93
N LEU A 2 -34.97 -30.80 -19.92
CA LEU A 2 -34.90 -30.00 -18.68
C LEU A 2 -36.16 -30.16 -17.80
N ALA A 3 -37.35 -29.99 -18.38
CA ALA A 3 -38.62 -30.15 -17.66
C ALA A 3 -38.83 -31.56 -17.08
N SER A 4 -38.32 -32.59 -17.77
CA SER A 4 -38.36 -33.99 -17.31
C SER A 4 -37.43 -34.29 -16.13
N LEU A 5 -36.50 -33.39 -15.82
CA LEU A 5 -35.58 -33.49 -14.67
C LEU A 5 -35.96 -32.50 -13.54
N GLY A 6 -37.08 -31.78 -13.67
CA GLY A 6 -37.51 -30.77 -12.71
C GLY A 6 -36.69 -29.47 -12.74
N PHE A 7 -35.93 -29.22 -13.81
CA PHE A 7 -35.16 -27.98 -13.97
C PHE A 7 -35.91 -26.96 -14.83
N GLU A 8 -35.95 -25.71 -14.37
CA GLU A 8 -36.44 -24.56 -15.14
C GLU A 8 -35.32 -23.94 -16.00
N GLU A 9 -35.68 -23.44 -17.18
CA GLU A 9 -34.74 -22.75 -18.08
C GLU A 9 -34.43 -21.35 -17.55
N GLY A 10 -33.17 -21.13 -17.14
CA GLY A 10 -32.71 -19.84 -16.66
C GLY A 10 -32.47 -18.84 -17.81
N HIS A 11 -32.75 -17.56 -17.55
CA HIS A 11 -32.52 -16.48 -18.50
C HIS A 11 -31.26 -15.68 -18.16
N PHE A 12 -30.53 -15.23 -19.17
CA PHE A 12 -29.40 -14.32 -18.99
C PHE A 12 -29.87 -12.85 -19.00
N PRO A 13 -29.20 -11.95 -18.25
CA PRO A 13 -28.12 -12.22 -17.30
C PRO A 13 -28.64 -12.64 -15.91
N PHE A 14 -27.99 -13.62 -15.29
CA PHE A 14 -28.25 -14.00 -13.88
C PHE A 14 -26.99 -13.84 -13.03
N ARG A 15 -27.13 -13.84 -11.70
CA ARG A 15 -26.00 -13.70 -10.77
C ARG A 15 -25.58 -15.06 -10.24
N TYR A 16 -24.30 -15.38 -10.36
CA TYR A 16 -23.69 -16.55 -9.74
C TYR A 16 -22.63 -16.10 -8.73
N LEU A 17 -22.82 -16.43 -7.45
CA LEU A 17 -21.97 -16.00 -6.34
C LEU A 17 -21.72 -14.47 -6.29
N GLY A 18 -22.65 -13.68 -6.84
CA GLY A 18 -22.54 -12.22 -6.90
C GLY A 18 -21.87 -11.66 -8.15
N ILE A 19 -21.31 -12.49 -9.04
CA ILE A 19 -20.82 -12.08 -10.36
C ILE A 19 -21.95 -12.29 -11.38
N PRO A 20 -22.30 -11.27 -12.17
CA PRO A 20 -23.32 -11.42 -13.20
C PRO A 20 -22.72 -12.17 -14.40
N LEU A 21 -23.36 -13.29 -14.75
CA LEU A 21 -23.04 -14.10 -15.90
C LEU A 21 -23.92 -13.68 -17.08
N ASN A 22 -23.32 -13.60 -18.26
CA ASN A 22 -24.00 -13.26 -19.50
C ASN A 22 -23.35 -14.05 -20.64
N SER A 23 -24.18 -14.46 -21.60
CA SER A 23 -23.73 -15.10 -22.84
C SER A 23 -22.94 -14.13 -23.74
N SER A 24 -23.20 -12.83 -23.59
CA SER A 24 -22.53 -11.74 -24.33
C SER A 24 -21.48 -11.00 -23.48
N ARG A 25 -20.74 -10.07 -24.11
CA ARG A 25 -19.72 -9.26 -23.43
C ARG A 25 -20.32 -8.49 -22.25
N LEU A 26 -19.62 -8.53 -21.12
CA LEU A 26 -20.04 -7.81 -19.91
C LEU A 26 -20.03 -6.30 -20.16
N THR A 27 -21.17 -5.66 -19.95
CA THR A 27 -21.31 -4.20 -20.07
C THR A 27 -20.88 -3.51 -18.78
N SER A 28 -20.57 -2.21 -18.85
CA SER A 28 -20.18 -1.44 -17.65
C SER A 28 -21.27 -1.41 -16.56
N SER A 29 -22.55 -1.58 -16.94
CA SER A 29 -23.68 -1.66 -15.99
C SER A 29 -23.57 -2.86 -15.05
N MET A 30 -22.98 -3.97 -15.51
CA MET A 30 -22.87 -5.21 -14.75
C MET A 30 -21.86 -5.10 -13.58
N PHE A 31 -20.97 -4.11 -13.62
CA PHE A 31 -20.02 -3.83 -12.54
C PHE A 31 -20.58 -2.85 -11.49
N GLN A 32 -21.80 -2.35 -11.64
CA GLN A 32 -22.42 -1.46 -10.65
C GLN A 32 -22.51 -2.07 -9.24
N PRO A 33 -22.81 -3.38 -9.05
CA PRO A 33 -22.80 -3.98 -7.72
C PRO A 33 -21.43 -3.88 -7.02
N LEU A 34 -20.33 -4.08 -7.76
CA LEU A 34 -18.96 -3.91 -7.25
C LEU A 34 -18.71 -2.46 -6.83
N LEU A 35 -19.01 -1.51 -7.72
CA LEU A 35 -18.78 -0.09 -7.48
C LEU A 35 -19.64 0.43 -6.31
N HIS A 36 -20.88 -0.01 -6.23
CA HIS A 36 -21.80 0.35 -5.15
C HIS A 36 -21.32 -0.19 -3.81
N LYS A 37 -20.91 -1.47 -3.74
CA LYS A 37 -20.39 -2.08 -2.51
C LYS A 37 -19.15 -1.32 -1.99
N LEU A 38 -18.21 -1.01 -2.87
CA LEU A 38 -17.01 -0.26 -2.51
C LEU A 38 -17.33 1.18 -2.11
N ARG A 39 -18.24 1.85 -2.81
CA ARG A 39 -18.69 3.20 -2.44
C ARG A 39 -19.30 3.21 -1.05
N CYS A 40 -20.21 2.27 -0.74
CA CYS A 40 -20.84 2.19 0.58
C CYS A 40 -19.82 1.96 1.69
N SER A 41 -18.88 1.02 1.49
CA SER A 41 -17.81 0.78 2.47
C SER A 41 -16.95 2.03 2.70
N ILE A 42 -16.55 2.71 1.63
CA ILE A 42 -15.73 3.92 1.71
C ILE A 42 -16.47 5.07 2.37
N SER A 43 -17.73 5.33 2.00
CA SER A 43 -18.53 6.40 2.62
C SER A 43 -18.72 6.14 4.12
N HIS A 44 -18.94 4.89 4.53
CA HIS A 44 -18.99 4.52 5.94
C HIS A 44 -17.66 4.74 6.68
N TRP A 45 -16.52 4.41 6.08
CA TRP A 45 -15.22 4.67 6.72
C TRP A 45 -14.82 6.14 6.69
N SER A 46 -15.33 6.91 5.72
CA SER A 46 -15.08 8.35 5.62
C SER A 46 -15.70 9.13 6.77
N SER A 47 -16.78 8.64 7.40
CA SER A 47 -17.31 9.22 8.64
C SER A 47 -16.46 8.89 9.87
N MET A 48 -15.56 7.92 9.78
CA MET A 48 -14.64 7.57 10.87
C MET A 48 -13.42 8.49 10.82
N PHE A 49 -12.99 9.05 11.96
CA PHE A 49 -11.81 9.92 12.08
C PHE A 49 -10.48 9.14 11.94
N LEU A 50 -10.29 8.49 10.80
CA LEU A 50 -9.16 7.60 10.53
C LEU A 50 -7.91 8.36 10.08
N SER A 51 -6.76 7.92 10.61
CA SER A 51 -5.45 8.33 10.10
C SER A 51 -5.19 7.81 8.68
N TYR A 52 -4.25 8.42 7.96
CA TYR A 52 -3.84 7.94 6.63
C TYR A 52 -3.40 6.48 6.63
N THR A 53 -2.71 6.04 7.69
CA THR A 53 -2.32 4.64 7.83
C THR A 53 -3.53 3.72 8.00
N GLY A 54 -4.53 4.11 8.80
CA GLY A 54 -5.75 3.33 8.96
C GLY A 54 -6.53 3.21 7.66
N ARG A 55 -6.61 4.29 6.88
CA ARG A 55 -7.25 4.28 5.55
C ARG A 55 -6.51 3.39 4.56
N SER A 56 -5.18 3.49 4.51
CA SER A 56 -4.35 2.60 3.68
C SER A 56 -4.51 1.13 4.07
N GLN A 57 -4.68 0.84 5.37
CA GLN A 57 -4.92 -0.51 5.86
C GLN A 57 -6.28 -1.04 5.38
N LEU A 58 -7.35 -0.25 5.46
CA LEU A 58 -8.68 -0.64 4.98
C LEU A 58 -8.73 -0.86 3.47
N ILE A 59 -8.01 -0.04 2.69
CA ILE A 59 -7.83 -0.29 1.25
C ILE A 59 -7.17 -1.67 1.06
N ASN A 60 -6.10 -1.93 1.80
CA ASN A 60 -5.33 -3.16 1.65
C ASN A 60 -6.08 -4.43 2.07
N SER A 61 -6.85 -4.37 3.15
CA SER A 61 -7.55 -5.53 3.70
C SER A 61 -8.94 -5.74 3.11
N VAL A 62 -9.72 -4.67 2.92
CA VAL A 62 -11.13 -4.78 2.53
C VAL A 62 -11.33 -4.49 1.05
N VAL A 63 -10.83 -3.35 0.55
CA VAL A 63 -11.06 -2.98 -0.87
C VAL A 63 -10.43 -4.01 -1.80
N PHE A 64 -9.15 -4.35 -1.59
CA PHE A 64 -8.53 -5.42 -2.38
C PHE A 64 -9.15 -6.79 -2.14
N GLY A 65 -9.71 -7.06 -0.96
CA GLY A 65 -10.47 -8.29 -0.73
C GLY A 65 -11.70 -8.39 -1.64
N ILE A 66 -12.46 -7.30 -1.77
CA ILE A 66 -13.62 -7.20 -2.65
C ILE A 66 -13.18 -7.25 -4.13
N GLU A 67 -12.14 -6.50 -4.51
CA GLU A 67 -11.63 -6.48 -5.88
C GLU A 67 -11.09 -7.85 -6.32
N ASN A 68 -10.36 -8.56 -5.44
CA ASN A 68 -9.79 -9.88 -5.73
C ASN A 68 -10.84 -10.86 -6.25
N PHE A 69 -12.04 -10.85 -5.65
CA PHE A 69 -13.12 -11.73 -6.06
C PHE A 69 -13.46 -11.53 -7.55
N TRP A 70 -13.65 -10.29 -7.98
CA TRP A 70 -13.98 -9.95 -9.36
C TRP A 70 -12.78 -10.11 -10.31
N PHE A 71 -11.61 -9.66 -9.87
CA PHE A 71 -10.38 -9.64 -10.68
C PHE A 71 -9.86 -11.04 -10.96
N SER A 72 -10.17 -12.01 -10.09
CA SER A 72 -9.80 -13.40 -10.28
C SER A 72 -10.62 -14.10 -11.37
N SER A 73 -11.79 -13.59 -11.72
CA SER A 73 -12.70 -14.21 -12.69
C SER A 73 -12.78 -13.47 -14.02
N LEU A 74 -12.59 -12.15 -14.00
CA LEU A 74 -12.87 -11.28 -15.15
C LEU A 74 -11.74 -10.28 -15.39
N LEU A 75 -11.48 -10.01 -16.68
CA LEU A 75 -10.68 -8.87 -17.08
C LEU A 75 -11.54 -7.61 -16.96
N ILE A 76 -11.16 -6.71 -16.06
CA ILE A 76 -11.96 -5.54 -15.71
C ILE A 76 -11.77 -4.44 -16.76
N PRO A 77 -12.87 -3.86 -17.29
CA PRO A 77 -12.75 -2.76 -18.24
C PRO A 77 -12.02 -1.54 -17.64
N LEU A 78 -11.23 -0.85 -18.45
CA LEU A 78 -10.43 0.31 -18.02
C LEU A 78 -11.28 1.41 -17.36
N GLY A 79 -12.51 1.64 -17.83
CA GLY A 79 -13.43 2.62 -17.24
C GLY A 79 -13.79 2.29 -15.79
N ILE A 80 -13.93 1.01 -15.46
CA ILE A 80 -14.24 0.53 -14.10
C ILE A 80 -12.97 0.61 -13.24
N MET A 81 -11.81 0.18 -13.75
CA MET A 81 -10.53 0.34 -13.05
C MET A 81 -10.25 1.81 -12.67
N ARG A 82 -10.52 2.77 -13.58
CA ARG A 82 -10.39 4.20 -13.30
C ARG A 82 -11.29 4.67 -12.15
N GLN A 83 -12.53 4.16 -12.09
CA GLN A 83 -13.46 4.50 -11.01
C GLN A 83 -13.00 3.92 -9.66
N LEU A 84 -12.60 2.64 -9.63
CA LEU A 84 -12.03 1.97 -8.45
C LEU A 84 -10.82 2.75 -7.92
N ASN A 85 -9.88 3.05 -8.80
CA ASN A 85 -8.69 3.83 -8.49
C ASN A 85 -9.04 5.23 -7.96
N GLY A 86 -10.07 5.86 -8.52
CA GLY A 86 -10.60 7.15 -8.06
C GLY A 86 -11.18 7.07 -6.64
N PHE A 87 -11.89 6.00 -6.30
CA PHE A 87 -12.41 5.78 -4.95
C PHE A 87 -11.27 5.63 -3.93
N CYS A 88 -10.30 4.75 -4.20
CA CYS A 88 -9.14 4.54 -3.32
C CYS A 88 -8.32 5.83 -3.13
N LYS A 89 -8.07 6.57 -4.22
CA LYS A 89 -7.34 7.83 -4.19
C LYS A 89 -8.05 8.90 -3.36
N ARG A 90 -9.37 9.06 -3.54
CA ARG A 90 -10.17 10.02 -2.77
C ARG A 90 -10.22 9.62 -1.31
N PHE A 91 -10.53 8.35 -1.02
CA PHE A 91 -10.60 7.85 0.35
C PHE A 91 -9.29 8.05 1.10
N LEU A 92 -8.14 7.72 0.49
CA LEU A 92 -6.85 7.88 1.16
C LEU A 92 -6.58 9.35 1.50
N TRP A 93 -6.77 10.26 0.54
CA TRP A 93 -6.26 11.64 0.69
C TRP A 93 -7.28 12.68 1.17
N GLN A 94 -8.58 12.48 0.93
CA GLN A 94 -9.64 13.46 1.24
C GLN A 94 -10.26 13.20 2.61
N ALA A 95 -10.38 14.24 3.46
CA ALA A 95 -10.87 14.08 4.82
C ALA A 95 -12.38 13.74 4.88
N MET A 96 -13.21 14.46 4.12
CA MET A 96 -14.68 14.32 4.01
C MET A 96 -15.13 14.51 2.55
N GLU A 97 -16.32 14.01 2.21
CA GLU A 97 -16.93 14.24 0.88
C GLU A 97 -17.00 15.75 0.58
N GLY A 98 -16.55 16.14 -0.62
CA GLY A 98 -16.54 17.54 -1.06
C GLY A 98 -15.30 18.36 -0.69
N GLN A 99 -14.51 17.98 0.33
CA GLN A 99 -13.32 18.74 0.71
C GLN A 99 -12.05 18.29 -0.04
N ARG A 100 -11.51 19.18 -0.88
CA ARG A 100 -10.21 18.96 -1.55
C ARG A 100 -9.07 19.32 -0.59
N LYS A 101 -8.31 18.30 -0.18
CA LYS A 101 -7.03 18.50 0.53
C LYS A 101 -5.87 18.51 -0.44
N MET A 102 -4.86 19.35 -0.19
CA MET A 102 -3.62 19.32 -0.96
C MET A 102 -2.89 17.98 -0.78
N VAL A 103 -2.55 17.35 -1.89
CA VAL A 103 -1.86 16.06 -1.93
C VAL A 103 -0.46 16.26 -2.49
N PHE A 104 0.54 15.87 -1.71
CA PHE A 104 1.96 16.09 -2.06
C PHE A 104 2.65 14.86 -2.66
N LYS A 105 2.06 13.67 -2.55
CA LYS A 105 2.56 12.43 -3.16
C LYS A 105 1.58 11.93 -4.24
N SER A 106 2.10 11.59 -5.42
CA SER A 106 1.24 11.05 -6.49
C SER A 106 0.66 9.70 -6.09
N TRP A 107 -0.51 9.37 -6.67
CA TRP A 107 -1.16 8.09 -6.41
C TRP A 107 -0.32 6.90 -6.89
N SER A 108 0.23 6.97 -8.11
CA SER A 108 1.14 5.94 -8.63
C SER A 108 2.35 5.70 -7.73
N SER A 109 2.97 6.76 -7.20
CA SER A 109 4.07 6.65 -6.24
C SER A 109 3.63 6.06 -4.89
N SER A 110 2.36 6.22 -4.52
CA SER A 110 1.78 5.67 -3.28
C SER A 110 1.51 4.17 -3.39
N CYS A 111 1.16 3.70 -4.59
CA CYS A 111 0.93 2.28 -4.89
C CYS A 111 2.22 1.44 -5.05
N ARG A 112 3.40 2.06 -4.94
CA ARG A 112 4.65 1.30 -4.99
C ARG A 112 4.83 0.46 -3.71
N PRO A 113 5.64 -0.62 -3.77
CA PRO A 113 6.10 -1.30 -2.57
C PRO A 113 6.78 -0.34 -1.60
N ARG A 114 6.80 -0.72 -0.32
CA ARG A 114 7.45 0.08 0.73
C ARG A 114 8.95 0.25 0.49
N ASP A 115 9.59 -0.78 -0.07
CA ASP A 115 11.01 -0.75 -0.47
C ASP A 115 11.31 0.24 -1.59
N GLU A 116 10.31 0.61 -2.39
CA GLU A 116 10.40 1.62 -3.46
C GLU A 116 9.79 2.97 -3.04
N GLY A 117 9.57 3.16 -1.74
CA GLY A 117 9.07 4.41 -1.16
C GLY A 117 7.55 4.62 -1.27
N GLY A 118 6.78 3.60 -1.66
CA GLY A 118 5.32 3.63 -1.60
C GLY A 118 4.77 3.19 -0.24
N PHE A 119 3.46 2.95 -0.18
CA PHE A 119 2.77 2.51 1.04
C PHE A 119 2.38 1.03 1.01
N GLY A 120 2.70 0.32 -0.06
CA GLY A 120 2.28 -1.07 -0.26
C GLY A 120 0.78 -1.20 -0.58
N ILE A 121 0.20 -0.20 -1.25
CA ILE A 121 -1.13 -0.27 -1.85
C ILE A 121 -0.97 -0.87 -3.24
N LYS A 122 -1.73 -1.90 -3.61
CA LYS A 122 -1.60 -2.48 -4.96
C LYS A 122 -2.14 -1.53 -6.02
N GLU A 123 -1.48 -1.51 -7.17
CA GLU A 123 -1.89 -0.67 -8.30
C GLU A 123 -2.97 -1.41 -9.10
N VAL A 124 -4.18 -0.82 -9.17
CA VAL A 124 -5.40 -1.49 -9.68
C VAL A 124 -5.22 -1.98 -11.11
N PHE A 125 -4.53 -1.22 -11.96
CA PHE A 125 -4.34 -1.53 -13.37
C PHE A 125 -3.39 -2.71 -13.59
N ALA A 126 -2.37 -2.87 -12.75
CA ALA A 126 -1.49 -4.03 -12.75
C ALA A 126 -2.09 -5.25 -12.02
N TRP A 127 -2.92 -5.04 -10.99
CA TRP A 127 -3.35 -6.11 -10.08
C TRP A 127 -4.30 -7.16 -10.70
N ASN A 128 -5.12 -6.80 -11.68
CA ASN A 128 -6.04 -7.75 -12.32
C ASN A 128 -5.32 -8.81 -13.18
N LYS A 129 -4.21 -8.43 -13.83
CA LYS A 129 -3.44 -9.30 -14.73
C LYS A 129 -2.86 -10.55 -14.06
N PRO A 130 -2.11 -10.48 -12.94
CA PRO A 130 -1.53 -11.67 -12.31
C PRO A 130 -2.60 -12.64 -11.80
N LEU A 131 -3.76 -12.13 -11.36
CA LEU A 131 -4.87 -12.98 -10.93
C LEU A 131 -5.47 -13.80 -12.09
N LEU A 132 -5.49 -13.23 -13.30
CA LEU A 132 -5.93 -13.94 -14.49
C LEU A 132 -4.83 -14.83 -15.09
N LEU A 133 -3.56 -14.42 -14.98
CA LEU A 133 -2.43 -15.22 -15.43
C LEU A 133 -2.36 -16.58 -14.71
N ARG A 134 -2.88 -16.66 -13.47
CA ARG A 134 -3.07 -17.93 -12.75
C ARG A 134 -3.82 -18.99 -13.57
N TRP A 135 -4.81 -18.58 -14.37
CA TRP A 135 -5.56 -19.52 -15.21
C TRP A 135 -4.71 -20.07 -16.36
N VAL A 136 -3.87 -19.23 -16.96
CA VAL A 136 -2.88 -19.65 -17.97
C VAL A 136 -1.89 -20.64 -17.34
N CYS A 137 -1.42 -20.35 -16.13
CA CYS A 137 -0.58 -21.26 -15.35
C CYS A 137 -1.23 -22.62 -15.15
N TRP A 138 -2.50 -22.67 -14.73
CA TRP A 138 -3.20 -23.93 -14.52
C TRP A 138 -3.43 -24.74 -15.80
N LEU A 139 -3.63 -24.07 -16.93
CA LEU A 139 -3.74 -24.73 -18.23
C LEU A 139 -2.39 -25.28 -18.70
N HIS A 140 -1.30 -24.53 -18.50
CA HIS A 140 0.05 -24.97 -18.85
C HIS A 140 0.45 -26.22 -18.07
N PHE A 141 0.24 -26.23 -16.75
CA PHE A 141 0.53 -27.40 -15.90
C PHE A 141 -0.59 -28.46 -15.89
N SER A 142 -1.59 -28.33 -16.77
CA SER A 142 -2.69 -29.30 -16.95
C SER A 142 -3.34 -29.77 -15.64
N ARG A 143 -3.74 -28.83 -14.78
CA ARG A 143 -4.38 -29.16 -13.50
C ARG A 143 -5.66 -29.98 -13.73
N HIS A 144 -5.84 -31.10 -13.03
CA HIS A 144 -6.97 -32.01 -13.25
C HIS A 144 -8.34 -31.50 -12.76
N ASN A 145 -8.52 -30.20 -12.57
CA ASN A 145 -9.81 -29.65 -12.16
C ASN A 145 -10.80 -29.64 -13.34
N ILE A 146 -12.10 -29.64 -13.02
CA ILE A 146 -13.19 -29.71 -14.00
C ILE A 146 -13.11 -28.56 -15.01
N TRP A 147 -12.72 -27.37 -14.56
CA TRP A 147 -12.59 -26.19 -15.41
C TRP A 147 -11.49 -26.38 -16.47
N CYS A 148 -10.28 -26.83 -16.10
CA CYS A 148 -9.18 -27.08 -17.02
C CYS A 148 -9.55 -28.16 -18.04
N ARG A 149 -10.18 -29.26 -17.60
CA ARG A 149 -10.64 -30.33 -18.51
C ARG A 149 -11.66 -29.80 -19.52
N TRP A 150 -12.61 -28.98 -19.05
CA TRP A 150 -13.60 -28.35 -19.93
C TRP A 150 -12.95 -27.37 -20.91
N VAL A 151 -12.04 -26.51 -20.47
CA VAL A 151 -11.31 -25.59 -21.34
C VAL A 151 -10.49 -26.34 -22.38
N GLN A 152 -9.79 -27.40 -21.99
CA GLN A 152 -9.01 -28.26 -22.89
C GLN A 152 -9.90 -28.88 -23.97
N ALA A 153 -11.04 -29.46 -23.59
CA ALA A 153 -11.97 -30.11 -24.51
C ALA A 153 -12.67 -29.14 -25.47
N TYR A 154 -13.17 -27.99 -24.97
CA TYR A 154 -14.07 -27.12 -25.73
C TYR A 154 -13.40 -25.90 -26.34
N LEU A 155 -12.43 -25.29 -25.63
CA LEU A 155 -11.79 -24.04 -26.04
C LEU A 155 -10.43 -24.26 -26.71
N LEU A 156 -9.57 -25.13 -26.16
CA LEU A 156 -8.26 -25.43 -26.74
C LEU A 156 -8.34 -26.42 -27.90
N ARG A 157 -9.21 -27.45 -27.83
CA ARG A 157 -9.43 -28.46 -28.89
C ARG A 157 -8.10 -29.02 -29.46
N HIS A 158 -7.22 -29.48 -28.58
CA HIS A 158 -5.89 -30.03 -28.87
C HIS A 158 -4.77 -29.02 -29.17
N GLU A 159 -5.04 -27.71 -29.16
CA GLU A 159 -4.00 -26.68 -29.17
C GLU A 159 -3.43 -26.45 -27.76
N ASP A 160 -2.20 -25.93 -27.68
CA ASP A 160 -1.61 -25.50 -26.42
C ASP A 160 -2.09 -24.10 -26.03
N VAL A 161 -1.98 -23.77 -24.74
CA VAL A 161 -2.44 -22.48 -24.21
C VAL A 161 -1.68 -21.28 -24.78
N TRP A 162 -0.49 -21.46 -25.35
CA TRP A 162 0.34 -20.38 -25.90
C TRP A 162 0.04 -20.08 -27.38
N SER A 163 -0.38 -21.08 -28.15
CA SER A 163 -0.70 -20.92 -29.58
C SER A 163 -2.16 -20.54 -29.85
N VAL A 164 -3.08 -20.97 -28.98
CA VAL A 164 -4.53 -20.83 -29.24
C VAL A 164 -4.97 -19.39 -29.50
N GLN A 165 -5.82 -19.21 -30.51
CA GLN A 165 -6.41 -17.91 -30.86
C GLN A 165 -7.87 -17.81 -30.40
N PRO A 166 -8.33 -16.61 -29.99
CA PRO A 166 -9.72 -16.40 -29.59
C PRO A 166 -10.66 -16.60 -30.80
N ARG A 167 -11.74 -17.36 -30.61
CA ARG A 167 -12.79 -17.53 -31.62
C ARG A 167 -13.92 -16.54 -31.36
N HIS A 168 -14.62 -16.13 -32.40
CA HIS A 168 -15.68 -15.11 -32.32
C HIS A 168 -16.77 -15.44 -31.26
N ASN A 169 -17.12 -16.72 -31.13
CA ASN A 169 -18.16 -17.18 -30.19
C ASN A 169 -17.61 -17.65 -28.83
N SER A 170 -16.33 -17.41 -28.52
CA SER A 170 -15.77 -17.77 -27.21
C SER A 170 -16.30 -16.83 -26.11
N PRO A 171 -16.42 -17.32 -24.85
CA PRO A 171 -16.82 -16.49 -23.72
C PRO A 171 -15.91 -15.25 -23.55
N GLY A 172 -16.47 -14.14 -23.07
CA GLY A 172 -15.70 -12.91 -22.83
C GLY A 172 -14.60 -13.08 -21.77
N SER A 173 -14.83 -13.95 -20.77
CA SER A 173 -13.82 -14.31 -19.77
C SER A 173 -12.60 -15.00 -20.39
N TRP A 174 -12.82 -15.88 -21.39
CA TRP A 174 -11.74 -16.53 -22.14
C TRP A 174 -10.91 -15.53 -22.93
N HIS A 175 -11.56 -14.61 -23.65
CA HIS A 175 -10.87 -13.51 -24.32
C HIS A 175 -10.04 -12.67 -23.34
N GLY A 176 -10.53 -12.45 -22.13
CA GLY A 176 -9.81 -11.75 -21.07
C GLY A 176 -8.53 -12.48 -20.64
N ILE A 177 -8.61 -13.80 -20.45
CA ILE A 177 -7.46 -14.65 -20.11
C ILE A 177 -6.42 -14.63 -21.23
N LEU A 178 -6.83 -14.81 -22.49
CA LEU A 178 -5.94 -14.77 -23.64
C LEU A 178 -5.28 -13.40 -23.82
N ARG A 179 -6.01 -12.30 -23.64
CA ARG A 179 -5.42 -10.95 -23.67
C ARG A 179 -4.33 -10.76 -22.61
N VAL A 180 -4.51 -11.32 -21.41
CA VAL A 180 -3.48 -11.28 -20.35
C VAL A 180 -2.28 -12.17 -20.71
N ARG A 181 -2.51 -13.35 -21.29
CA ARG A 181 -1.45 -14.19 -21.85
C ARG A 181 -0.62 -13.43 -22.89
N ASP A 182 -1.28 -12.76 -23.83
CA ASP A 182 -0.59 -12.06 -24.92
C ASP A 182 0.22 -10.87 -24.40
N ASP A 183 -0.32 -10.09 -23.45
CA ASP A 183 0.43 -9.03 -22.75
C ASP A 183 1.59 -9.59 -21.93
N PHE A 184 1.43 -10.77 -21.31
CA PHE A 184 2.51 -11.46 -20.59
C PHE A 184 3.65 -11.87 -21.52
N VAL A 185 3.33 -12.54 -22.63
CA VAL A 185 4.31 -12.97 -23.64
C VAL A 185 5.00 -11.77 -24.27
N SER A 186 4.24 -10.72 -24.62
CA SER A 186 4.79 -9.48 -25.19
C SER A 186 5.80 -8.82 -24.25
N ARG A 187 5.51 -8.77 -22.94
CA ARG A 187 6.43 -8.21 -21.93
C ARG A 187 7.63 -9.12 -21.64
N ALA A 188 7.45 -10.43 -21.72
CA ALA A 188 8.52 -11.41 -21.51
C ALA A 188 9.46 -11.52 -22.73
N GLY A 189 9.04 -11.02 -23.89
CA GLY A 189 9.78 -11.01 -25.15
C GLY A 189 9.62 -12.27 -25.99
N SER A 190 9.34 -13.43 -25.38
CA SER A 190 9.06 -14.67 -26.08
C SER A 190 8.20 -15.64 -25.25
N VAL A 191 7.60 -16.64 -25.90
CA VAL A 191 6.85 -17.72 -25.22
C VAL A 191 7.78 -18.54 -24.33
N SER A 192 9.02 -18.80 -24.76
CA SER A 192 10.00 -19.56 -23.97
C SER A 192 10.37 -18.81 -22.68
N SER A 193 10.63 -17.50 -22.77
CA SER A 193 10.90 -16.66 -21.60
C SER A 193 9.70 -16.57 -20.66
N ALA A 194 8.49 -16.42 -21.22
CA ALA A 194 7.24 -16.41 -20.47
C ALA A 194 7.01 -17.74 -19.72
N THR A 195 7.25 -18.86 -20.38
CA THR A 195 7.13 -20.20 -19.80
C THR A 195 8.11 -20.39 -18.65
N SER A 196 9.39 -20.02 -18.82
CA SER A 196 10.39 -20.11 -17.75
C SER A 196 10.02 -19.27 -16.52
N LEU A 197 9.52 -18.06 -16.72
CA LEU A 197 9.01 -17.21 -15.63
C LEU A 197 7.83 -17.86 -14.92
N LEU A 198 6.87 -18.39 -15.68
CA LEU A 198 5.69 -19.07 -15.13
C LEU A 198 6.07 -20.28 -14.27
N ILE A 199 7.05 -21.07 -14.73
CA ILE A 199 7.62 -22.20 -13.97
C ILE A 199 8.27 -21.71 -12.68
N SER A 200 9.09 -20.64 -12.73
CA SER A 200 9.71 -20.07 -11.53
C SER A 200 8.72 -19.58 -10.48
N TRP A 201 7.51 -19.16 -10.91
CA TRP A 201 6.45 -18.68 -10.04
C TRP A 201 5.48 -19.78 -9.63
N TYR A 202 5.77 -21.02 -9.98
CA TYR A 202 4.93 -22.17 -9.67
C TYR A 202 5.69 -23.16 -8.79
N MET A 203 5.30 -23.24 -7.52
CA MET A 203 5.92 -24.14 -6.55
C MET A 203 4.85 -24.80 -5.69
N ALA A 204 5.03 -26.09 -5.41
CA ALA A 204 4.12 -26.87 -4.56
C ALA A 204 2.63 -26.70 -4.94
N ASP A 205 2.34 -26.81 -6.24
CA ASP A 205 0.99 -26.70 -6.80
C ASP A 205 0.29 -25.34 -6.56
N ARG A 206 1.08 -24.30 -6.27
CA ARG A 206 0.62 -22.92 -6.02
C ARG A 206 1.33 -21.93 -6.93
N PHE A 207 0.53 -21.04 -7.51
CA PHE A 207 1.00 -19.92 -8.31
C PHE A 207 1.29 -18.70 -7.44
N ASP A 208 2.51 -18.17 -7.51
CA ASP A 208 2.91 -16.96 -6.80
C ASP A 208 2.43 -15.70 -7.53
N VAL A 209 1.24 -15.25 -7.12
CA VAL A 209 0.63 -14.01 -7.57
C VAL A 209 1.52 -12.79 -7.25
N SER A 210 2.36 -12.85 -6.22
CA SER A 210 3.20 -11.72 -5.81
C SER A 210 4.32 -11.46 -6.82
N SER A 211 5.03 -12.52 -7.24
CA SER A 211 6.05 -12.41 -8.29
C SER A 211 5.45 -12.00 -9.64
N ALA A 212 4.28 -12.56 -9.99
CA ALA A 212 3.57 -12.16 -11.19
C ALA A 212 3.13 -10.68 -11.15
N TYR A 213 2.64 -10.19 -9.99
CA TYR A 213 2.32 -8.77 -9.82
C TYR A 213 3.56 -7.89 -9.94
N ASP A 214 4.69 -8.32 -9.36
CA ASP A 214 5.97 -7.61 -9.48
C ASP A 214 6.42 -7.48 -10.95
N PHE A 215 6.12 -8.47 -11.78
CA PHE A 215 6.39 -8.44 -13.21
C PHE A 215 5.52 -7.43 -13.98
N PHE A 216 4.21 -7.35 -13.68
CA PHE A 216 3.30 -6.48 -14.44
C PHE A 216 3.34 -5.01 -14.04
N ARG A 217 3.71 -4.69 -12.80
CA ARG A 217 3.71 -3.32 -12.26
C ARG A 217 4.89 -2.51 -12.78
N ASP A 218 4.74 -1.20 -12.75
CA ASP A 218 5.88 -0.29 -12.92
C ASP A 218 6.81 -0.37 -11.71
N LYS A 219 8.11 -0.58 -11.97
CA LYS A 219 9.15 -0.64 -10.94
C LYS A 219 9.82 0.70 -10.73
N SER A 220 10.30 0.93 -9.52
CA SER A 220 11.13 2.07 -9.19
C SER A 220 12.36 1.63 -8.40
N ARG A 221 13.35 2.52 -8.30
CA ARG A 221 14.56 2.21 -7.56
C ARG A 221 14.23 2.06 -6.07
N PRO A 222 14.77 1.03 -5.39
CA PRO A 222 14.63 0.91 -3.95
C PRO A 222 15.17 2.14 -3.22
N VAL A 223 14.51 2.52 -2.12
CA VAL A 223 14.92 3.64 -1.28
C VAL A 223 15.67 3.12 -0.06
N PHE A 224 16.84 3.73 0.22
CA PHE A 224 17.72 3.25 1.29
C PHE A 224 17.07 3.30 2.69
N TRP A 225 16.11 4.20 2.91
CA TRP A 225 15.46 4.41 4.21
C TRP A 225 14.30 3.45 4.47
N ALA A 226 13.87 2.64 3.49
CA ALA A 226 12.67 1.81 3.59
C ALA A 226 12.70 0.91 4.83
N LYS A 227 13.77 0.11 4.99
CA LYS A 227 13.94 -0.80 6.14
C LYS A 227 14.11 -0.09 7.48
N THR A 228 14.62 1.15 7.48
CA THR A 228 14.74 1.96 8.71
C THR A 228 13.37 2.42 9.21
N VAL A 229 12.47 2.75 8.28
CA VAL A 229 11.13 3.28 8.60
C VAL A 229 10.09 2.16 8.73
N TRP A 230 10.16 1.16 7.86
CA TRP A 230 9.27 0.00 7.77
C TRP A 230 9.94 -1.24 8.34
N TYR A 231 10.25 -1.20 9.63
CA TYR A 231 10.82 -2.33 10.37
C TYR A 231 9.69 -3.16 11.01
N SER A 232 9.99 -4.41 11.37
CA SER A 232 9.08 -5.23 12.16
C SER A 232 8.75 -4.51 13.47
N LEU A 233 7.51 -4.60 13.94
CA LEU A 233 7.05 -3.93 15.16
C LEU A 233 6.98 -2.40 15.08
N ASN A 234 7.01 -1.81 13.89
CA ASN A 234 6.79 -0.38 13.76
C ASN A 234 5.43 0.07 14.33
N ILE A 235 5.34 1.34 14.74
CA ILE A 235 4.06 2.00 14.99
C ILE A 235 3.56 2.53 13.64
N PRO A 236 2.48 1.99 13.05
CA PRO A 236 2.15 2.24 11.65
C PRO A 236 1.95 3.72 11.30
N ARG A 237 1.32 4.50 12.19
CA ARG A 237 1.13 5.95 12.01
C ARG A 237 2.45 6.73 12.04
N HIS A 238 3.42 6.30 12.84
CA HIS A 238 4.72 6.96 12.93
C HIS A 238 5.52 6.70 11.65
N SER A 239 5.65 5.44 11.24
CA SER A 239 6.35 5.07 10.00
C SER A 239 5.75 5.72 8.77
N TYR A 240 4.42 5.83 8.69
CA TYR A 240 3.77 6.48 7.55
C TYR A 240 4.15 7.96 7.43
N ILE A 241 4.16 8.69 8.55
CA ILE A 241 4.61 10.08 8.59
C ILE A 241 6.12 10.17 8.32
N SER A 242 6.95 9.28 8.87
CA SER A 242 8.38 9.24 8.59
C SER A 242 8.70 8.96 7.12
N ALA A 243 7.93 8.08 6.47
CA ALA A 243 8.08 7.80 5.04
C ALA A 243 7.69 9.01 4.16
N LEU A 244 6.64 9.74 4.55
CA LEU A 244 6.29 11.01 3.91
C LEU A 244 7.36 12.07 4.15
N ALA A 245 7.93 12.12 5.37
CA ALA A 245 8.99 13.06 5.72
C ALA A 245 10.26 12.79 4.89
N ALA A 246 10.71 11.53 4.81
CA ALA A 246 11.89 11.13 4.04
C ALA A 246 11.79 11.48 2.54
N GLN A 247 10.57 11.65 2.03
CA GLN A 247 10.31 12.02 0.63
C GLN A 247 9.94 13.51 0.46
N ALA A 248 10.03 14.30 1.54
CA ALA A 248 9.58 15.68 1.61
C ALA A 248 8.14 15.88 1.08
N LYS A 249 7.24 14.94 1.38
CA LYS A 249 5.82 14.95 0.95
C LYS A 249 4.84 15.30 2.07
N LEU A 250 5.33 15.89 3.16
CA LEU A 250 4.48 16.47 4.20
C LEU A 250 4.00 17.87 3.79
N ALA A 251 2.86 18.30 4.33
CA ALA A 251 2.27 19.61 4.07
C ALA A 251 2.99 20.73 4.86
N THR A 252 4.29 20.83 4.66
CA THR A 252 5.14 21.91 5.14
C THR A 252 4.89 23.15 4.29
N VAL A 253 5.20 24.32 4.84
CA VAL A 253 4.82 25.57 4.17
C VAL A 253 5.61 25.81 2.89
N ASP A 254 6.88 25.40 2.81
CA ASP A 254 7.64 25.36 1.55
C ASP A 254 6.89 24.60 0.45
N ASN A 255 6.40 23.39 0.75
CA ASN A 255 5.62 22.57 -0.16
C ASN A 255 4.29 23.22 -0.55
N ILE A 256 3.65 23.94 0.38
CA ILE A 256 2.40 24.68 0.14
C ILE A 256 2.66 25.92 -0.74
N CYS A 257 3.74 26.67 -0.49
CA CYS A 257 4.14 27.83 -1.28
C CYS A 257 4.49 27.45 -2.73
N ILE A 258 5.15 26.31 -2.95
CA ILE A 258 5.39 25.76 -4.29
C ILE A 258 4.08 25.54 -5.07
N ARG A 259 2.95 25.37 -4.36
CA ARG A 259 1.61 25.21 -4.96
C ARG A 259 0.85 26.53 -5.12
N GLY A 260 1.51 27.68 -4.93
CA GLY A 260 0.95 29.00 -5.21
C GLY A 260 0.20 29.66 -4.05
N LEU A 261 0.25 29.10 -2.83
CA LEU A 261 -0.31 29.77 -1.65
C LEU A 261 0.74 30.63 -0.95
N SER A 262 0.40 31.90 -0.71
CA SER A 262 1.25 32.82 0.05
C SER A 262 0.99 32.64 1.55
N ILE A 263 2.00 32.14 2.28
CA ILE A 263 1.94 31.95 3.73
C ILE A 263 3.18 32.62 4.35
N PRO A 264 3.05 33.44 5.41
CA PRO A 264 4.18 34.16 6.03
C PRO A 264 5.28 33.19 6.46
N ASN A 265 6.55 33.43 6.08
CA ASN A 265 7.69 32.51 6.28
C ASN A 265 8.24 32.39 7.74
N ARG A 266 7.36 32.24 8.73
CA ARG A 266 7.70 31.91 10.15
C ARG A 266 7.45 30.45 10.57
N CYS A 267 8.43 29.81 11.20
CA CYS A 267 8.27 28.47 11.78
C CYS A 267 7.22 28.51 12.90
N ILE A 268 6.25 27.60 12.89
CA ILE A 268 5.21 27.57 13.94
C ILE A 268 5.74 27.06 15.29
N LEU A 269 6.87 26.34 15.29
CA LEU A 269 7.47 25.82 16.51
C LEU A 269 8.32 26.88 17.23
N CYS A 270 9.29 27.50 16.55
CA CYS A 270 10.19 28.48 17.17
C CYS A 270 9.93 29.93 16.81
N LYS A 271 8.88 30.22 16.02
CA LYS A 271 8.47 31.57 15.58
C LYS A 271 9.51 32.31 14.71
N ALA A 272 10.69 31.73 14.47
CA ALA A 272 11.78 32.29 13.65
C ALA A 272 11.58 32.09 12.14
N ALA A 273 12.34 32.84 11.32
CA ALA A 273 12.27 32.81 9.86
C ALA A 273 13.06 31.64 9.26
N ALA A 274 12.42 30.47 9.12
CA ALA A 274 12.81 29.37 8.24
C ALA A 274 11.71 28.28 8.28
N LYS A 275 11.18 27.86 7.13
CA LYS A 275 10.09 26.85 7.06
C LYS A 275 10.36 25.62 6.21
N ASN A 276 11.59 25.47 5.73
CA ASN A 276 11.89 24.30 4.93
C ASN A 276 11.82 23.03 5.79
N HIS A 277 11.60 21.90 5.12
CA HIS A 277 11.53 20.59 5.75
C HIS A 277 12.68 20.31 6.75
N GLN A 278 13.89 20.77 6.43
CA GLN A 278 15.08 20.58 7.27
C GLN A 278 15.04 21.41 8.56
N HIS A 279 14.55 22.64 8.50
CA HIS A 279 14.36 23.46 9.69
C HIS A 279 13.36 22.82 10.64
N LEU A 280 12.18 22.43 10.13
CA LEU A 280 11.12 21.87 10.97
C LEU A 280 11.59 20.68 11.80
N PHE A 281 12.32 19.74 11.19
CA PHE A 281 12.70 18.51 11.87
C PHE A 281 14.05 18.57 12.60
N PHE A 282 14.99 19.42 12.19
CA PHE A 282 16.39 19.34 12.69
C PHE A 282 17.03 20.66 13.10
N GLN A 283 16.73 21.79 12.44
CA GLN A 283 17.38 23.08 12.77
C GLN A 283 16.53 23.95 13.72
N CYS A 284 15.24 23.65 13.86
CA CYS A 284 14.37 24.33 14.81
C CYS A 284 14.85 24.07 16.25
N PRO A 285 15.05 25.11 17.09
CA PRO A 285 15.50 24.94 18.48
C PRO A 285 14.64 23.95 19.28
N VAL A 286 13.31 23.99 19.11
CA VAL A 286 12.37 23.07 19.78
C VAL A 286 12.62 21.62 19.34
N SER A 287 12.65 21.37 18.03
CA SER A 287 12.91 20.03 17.49
C SER A 287 14.30 19.53 17.85
N HIS A 288 15.30 20.41 17.85
CA HIS A 288 16.67 20.09 18.22
C HIS A 288 16.78 19.68 19.70
N ALA A 289 16.11 20.39 20.59
CA ALA A 289 16.06 20.03 22.01
C ALA A 289 15.40 18.66 22.22
N VAL A 290 14.29 18.37 21.52
CA VAL A 290 13.65 17.04 21.56
C VAL A 290 14.61 15.96 21.05
N TRP A 291 15.27 16.16 19.90
CA TRP A 291 16.25 15.20 19.38
C TRP A 291 17.43 15.00 20.34
N GLY A 292 17.96 16.08 20.94
CA GLY A 292 19.06 16.01 21.89
C GLY A 292 18.72 15.15 23.09
N ALA A 293 17.54 15.37 23.70
CA ALA A 293 17.07 14.58 24.83
C ALA A 293 16.85 13.10 24.47
N ILE A 294 16.24 12.82 23.32
CA ILE A 294 15.96 11.44 22.89
C ILE A 294 17.24 10.70 22.49
N LEU A 295 18.16 11.33 21.76
CA LEU A 295 19.44 10.70 21.40
C LEU A 295 20.31 10.46 22.64
N SER A 296 20.33 11.41 23.58
CA SER A 296 21.00 11.22 24.88
C SER A 296 20.42 10.06 25.66
N TRP A 297 19.08 9.94 25.73
CA TRP A 297 18.40 8.81 26.34
C TRP A 297 18.77 7.46 25.71
N LEU A 298 18.92 7.43 24.38
CA LEU A 298 19.37 6.25 23.64
C LEU A 298 20.87 5.97 23.72
N ARG A 299 21.64 6.83 24.42
CA ARG A 299 23.12 6.82 24.42
C ARG A 299 23.71 6.88 23.01
N LEU A 300 23.01 7.56 22.11
CA LEU A 300 23.46 7.85 20.75
C LEU A 300 24.03 9.27 20.70
N PRO A 301 25.08 9.52 19.90
CA PRO A 301 25.65 10.86 19.84
C PRO A 301 24.63 11.83 19.23
N VAL A 302 24.51 13.01 19.85
CA VAL A 302 23.66 14.09 19.38
C VAL A 302 24.29 14.72 18.14
N ARG A 303 23.54 14.81 17.05
CA ARG A 303 24.04 15.30 15.76
C ARG A 303 23.18 16.42 15.20
N ARG A 304 23.79 17.28 14.37
CA ARG A 304 23.12 18.39 13.66
C ARG A 304 23.01 18.12 12.17
N TRP A 305 22.33 17.05 11.78
CA TRP A 305 22.22 16.64 10.37
C TRP A 305 20.78 16.71 9.85
N SER A 306 20.59 16.52 8.54
CA SER A 306 19.27 16.43 7.92
C SER A 306 18.63 15.05 8.14
N LEU A 307 17.31 14.95 7.93
CA LEU A 307 16.56 13.68 8.02
C LEU A 307 17.21 12.53 7.25
N MET A 308 17.68 12.83 6.04
CA MET A 308 18.26 11.82 5.14
C MET A 308 19.61 11.31 5.65
N ARG A 309 20.41 12.17 6.28
CA ARG A 309 21.67 11.77 6.92
C ARG A 309 21.40 10.94 8.17
N GLU A 310 20.40 11.31 8.96
CA GLU A 310 20.00 10.54 10.15
C GLU A 310 19.52 9.13 9.75
N LEU A 311 18.61 9.03 8.77
CA LEU A 311 18.13 7.75 8.25
C LEU A 311 19.26 6.90 7.68
N ARG A 312 20.24 7.52 7.00
CA ARG A 312 21.42 6.82 6.47
C ARG A 312 22.32 6.32 7.60
N TRP A 313 22.53 7.11 8.64
CA TRP A 313 23.31 6.69 9.80
C TRP A 313 22.66 5.49 10.48
N PHE A 314 21.35 5.54 10.73
CA PHE A 314 20.57 4.43 11.28
C PHE A 314 20.67 3.18 10.42
N ARG A 315 20.60 3.31 9.08
CA ARG A 315 20.76 2.16 8.18
C ARG A 315 22.12 1.46 8.33
N VAL A 316 23.20 2.24 8.50
CA VAL A 316 24.57 1.71 8.54
C VAL A 316 24.93 1.15 9.92
N HIS A 317 24.51 1.81 10.99
CA HIS A 317 25.01 1.54 12.34
C HIS A 317 24.04 0.76 13.22
N ILE A 318 22.76 0.66 12.82
CA ILE A 318 21.75 -0.06 13.58
C ILE A 318 21.46 -1.39 12.88
N TRP A 319 22.02 -2.48 13.43
CA TRP A 319 21.93 -3.85 12.89
C TRP A 319 20.48 -4.34 12.77
N GLU A 320 20.15 -5.15 11.76
CA GLU A 320 18.75 -5.51 11.43
C GLU A 320 18.06 -6.49 12.42
N ARG A 321 18.76 -7.01 13.44
CA ARG A 321 18.25 -8.14 14.26
C ARG A 321 18.34 -8.02 15.78
N HIS A 322 18.85 -6.91 16.33
CA HIS A 322 18.96 -6.74 17.79
C HIS A 322 17.75 -5.98 18.36
N TRP A 323 17.29 -6.27 19.58
CA TRP A 323 16.14 -5.55 20.17
C TRP A 323 16.41 -4.05 20.31
N SER A 324 17.65 -3.67 20.64
CA SER A 324 18.10 -2.27 20.70
C SER A 324 17.97 -1.56 19.36
N SER A 325 17.98 -2.32 18.26
CA SER A 325 17.80 -1.82 16.91
C SER A 325 16.35 -1.42 16.63
N THR A 326 15.40 -2.24 17.08
CA THR A 326 13.96 -1.98 16.99
C THR A 326 13.59 -0.79 17.88
N TRP A 327 14.14 -0.76 19.10
CA TRP A 327 14.00 0.35 20.05
C TRP A 327 14.42 1.69 19.43
N SER A 328 15.64 1.73 18.90
CA SER A 328 16.19 2.95 18.30
C SER A 328 15.38 3.40 17.08
N ARG A 329 14.96 2.48 16.19
CA ARG A 329 14.10 2.82 15.04
C ARG A 329 12.71 3.32 15.49
N CYS A 330 12.19 2.78 16.58
CA CYS A 330 10.95 3.26 17.19
C CYS A 330 11.07 4.67 17.73
N ALA A 331 12.14 4.96 18.48
CA ALA A 331 12.42 6.30 18.97
C ALA A 331 12.60 7.29 17.81
N LEU A 332 13.35 6.93 16.77
CA LEU A 332 13.52 7.75 15.57
C LEU A 332 12.18 8.12 14.92
N THR A 333 11.34 7.12 14.62
CA THR A 333 10.06 7.35 13.94
C THR A 333 9.04 8.06 14.85
N ALA A 334 9.06 7.77 16.16
CA ALA A 334 8.23 8.45 17.15
C ALA A 334 8.61 9.92 17.34
N THR A 335 9.90 10.27 17.32
CA THR A 335 10.36 11.67 17.38
C THR A 335 9.89 12.45 16.15
N ILE A 336 10.10 11.90 14.95
CA ILE A 336 9.61 12.51 13.70
C ILE A 336 8.10 12.74 13.77
N TYR A 337 7.35 11.71 14.17
CA TYR A 337 5.91 11.82 14.31
C TYR A 337 5.49 12.88 15.34
N THR A 338 6.14 12.92 16.50
CA THR A 338 5.79 13.84 17.59
C THR A 338 6.06 15.29 17.22
N VAL A 339 7.19 15.58 16.57
CA VAL A 339 7.49 16.91 16.02
C VAL A 339 6.44 17.31 14.98
N TRP A 340 6.06 16.40 14.07
CA TRP A 340 5.03 16.67 13.07
C TRP A 340 3.64 16.88 13.69
N ALA A 341 3.28 16.07 14.69
CA ALA A 341 2.03 16.18 15.40
C ALA A 341 1.93 17.49 16.19
N GLU A 342 3.01 17.90 16.86
CA GLU A 342 3.10 19.18 17.55
C GLU A 342 2.93 20.37 16.60
N ARG A 343 3.61 20.33 15.46
CA ARG A 343 3.44 21.34 14.40
C ARG A 343 1.97 21.49 14.02
N ASN A 344 1.26 20.39 13.81
CA ASN A 344 -0.15 20.41 13.43
C ASN A 344 -1.03 20.87 14.59
N PHE A 345 -0.73 20.43 15.81
CA PHE A 345 -1.44 20.86 17.01
C PHE A 345 -1.38 22.38 17.18
N ARG A 346 -0.20 22.99 17.13
CA ARG A 346 -0.05 24.46 17.15
C ARG A 346 -0.79 25.16 16.01
N THR A 347 -0.79 24.56 14.82
CA THR A 347 -1.45 25.14 13.63
C THR A 347 -2.98 25.14 13.74
N PHE A 348 -3.59 24.11 14.33
CA PHE A 348 -5.04 23.91 14.32
C PHE A 348 -5.73 24.12 15.67
N LYS A 349 -4.98 24.15 16.77
CA LYS A 349 -5.50 24.28 18.14
C LYS A 349 -4.95 25.50 18.89
N ASP A 350 -4.04 26.25 18.26
CA ASP A 350 -3.41 27.46 18.82
C ASP A 350 -2.90 27.28 20.26
N ALA A 351 -2.37 26.09 20.55
CA ALA A 351 -1.82 25.72 21.85
C ALA A 351 -0.45 25.07 21.65
N GLU A 352 0.45 25.26 22.62
CA GLU A 352 1.82 24.73 22.56
C GLU A 352 2.16 23.85 23.76
N ARG A 353 2.90 22.76 23.50
CA ARG A 353 3.44 21.90 24.55
C ARG A 353 4.92 22.17 24.77
N SER A 354 5.37 22.00 26.02
CA SER A 354 6.77 22.12 26.39
C SER A 354 7.61 20.98 25.78
N VAL A 355 8.92 21.21 25.63
CA VAL A 355 9.86 20.19 25.15
C VAL A 355 9.79 18.92 26.00
N ASP A 356 9.71 19.05 27.33
CA ASP A 356 9.61 17.90 28.25
C ASP A 356 8.34 17.09 28.04
N CYS A 357 7.22 17.73 27.70
CA CYS A 357 5.99 17.03 27.36
C CYS A 357 6.16 16.21 26.07
N LEU A 358 6.83 16.78 25.06
CA LEU A 358 7.10 16.08 23.80
C LEU A 358 8.06 14.90 23.99
N VAL A 359 9.13 15.10 24.78
CA VAL A 359 10.10 14.04 25.11
C VAL A 359 9.42 12.90 25.86
N ARG A 360 8.60 13.20 26.88
CA ARG A 360 7.80 12.20 27.61
C ARG A 360 6.87 11.43 26.67
N ALA A 361 6.21 12.11 25.74
CA ALA A 361 5.35 11.45 24.75
C ALA A 361 6.13 10.48 23.85
N VAL A 362 7.32 10.87 23.37
CA VAL A 362 8.19 9.98 22.58
C VAL A 362 8.61 8.77 23.40
N LYS A 363 9.15 8.99 24.62
CA LYS A 363 9.53 7.91 25.53
C LYS A 363 8.36 6.95 25.71
N PHE A 364 7.19 7.45 26.10
CA PHE A 364 5.97 6.65 26.28
C PHE A 364 5.59 5.80 25.06
N PHE A 365 5.61 6.36 23.85
CA PHE A 365 5.32 5.57 22.64
C PHE A 365 6.31 4.43 22.42
N VAL A 366 7.60 4.67 22.69
CA VAL A 366 8.63 3.63 22.59
C VAL A 366 8.40 2.59 23.68
N SER A 367 8.19 3.00 24.93
CA SER A 367 7.93 2.13 26.08
C SER A 367 6.79 1.16 25.83
N VAL A 368 5.61 1.69 25.49
CA VAL A 368 4.40 0.90 25.27
C VAL A 368 4.61 -0.10 24.13
N ARG A 369 5.31 0.32 23.06
CA ARG A 369 5.55 -0.56 21.93
C ARG A 369 6.47 -1.73 22.27
N MET A 370 7.40 -1.51 23.20
CA MET A 370 8.43 -2.47 23.58
C MET A 370 7.96 -3.38 24.71
N LEU A 371 7.10 -2.89 25.62
CA LEU A 371 6.39 -3.74 26.58
C LEU A 371 5.47 -4.74 25.88
N GLY A 372 4.83 -4.34 24.77
CA GLY A 372 4.07 -5.27 23.93
C GLY A 372 4.91 -6.35 23.23
N PHE A 373 6.23 -6.37 23.42
CA PHE A 373 7.16 -7.36 22.87
C PHE A 373 7.68 -8.34 23.93
N SER A 374 7.56 -8.08 25.23
CA SER A 374 8.30 -8.86 26.24
C SER A 374 7.90 -10.35 26.21
N SER A 375 8.73 -11.17 25.56
CA SER A 375 9.10 -12.45 26.15
C SER A 375 9.81 -12.12 27.48
N SER A 376 9.60 -12.96 28.50
CA SER A 376 10.13 -12.77 29.86
C SER A 376 11.65 -12.50 29.94
N LEU A 377 12.40 -12.78 28.88
CA LEU A 377 13.86 -12.70 28.80
C LEU A 377 14.47 -11.29 28.70
N PHE A 378 13.68 -10.24 28.43
CA PHE A 378 14.23 -8.87 28.24
C PHE A 378 13.44 -7.79 28.99
N TYR A 379 12.56 -8.18 29.91
CA TYR A 379 11.70 -7.24 30.63
C TYR A 379 12.53 -6.28 31.50
N ASP A 380 13.52 -6.78 32.22
CA ASP A 380 14.34 -5.98 33.13
C ASP A 380 15.22 -4.97 32.38
N GLU A 381 15.83 -5.35 31.25
CA GLU A 381 16.59 -4.43 30.39
C GLU A 381 15.71 -3.32 29.79
N ILE A 382 14.44 -3.65 29.47
CA ILE A 382 13.45 -2.68 29.00
C ILE A 382 13.10 -1.73 30.15
N VAL A 383 12.81 -2.24 31.34
CA VAL A 383 12.43 -1.44 32.52
C VAL A 383 13.58 -0.52 32.95
N ASP A 384 14.83 -0.98 32.93
CA ASP A 384 16.01 -0.15 33.23
C ASP A 384 16.22 0.97 32.20
N CYS A 385 15.99 0.68 30.91
CA CYS A 385 15.98 1.72 29.87
C CYS A 385 14.79 2.69 29.99
N LEU A 386 13.69 2.29 30.62
CA LEU A 386 12.52 3.13 30.86
C LEU A 386 12.66 4.04 32.08
N ASN A 387 13.36 3.57 33.09
CA ASN A 387 13.58 4.28 34.34
C ASN A 387 14.78 5.26 34.27
N SER A 388 15.54 5.26 33.17
CA SER A 388 16.59 6.23 32.83
C SER A 388 16.14 7.30 31.83
#